data_AF-A0A9P9MJV7-F1
#
_entry.id   AF-A0A9P9MJV7-F1
#
_cell.length_a   1.000
_cell.length_b   1.000
_cell.length_c   1.000
_cell.angle_alpha   90.00
_cell.angle_beta   90.00
_cell.angle_gamma   90.00
#
_symmetry.space_group_name_H-M   'P 1'
#
loop_
_entity.id
_entity.type
_entity.pdbx_description
1 polymer ?
#
loop_
_entity_poly.entity_id
_entity_poly.type
_entity_poly.pdbx_seq_one_letter_code
_entity_poly.pdbx_strand_id
1 'polypeptide(L)'
;MYHCEPCDRWFNAYHGYQMHIDNSAAHRTYQYECEVCDREFSNEHSLHQHCSSASGHPYCIPCKRMFMNQNNLMQHQHSRLHVGSGIQCPFCKNSFATASGVTIHLESGTCSNSNLDRHKINHMVQRMDRNNVITRPMLTMPGHNNVETIATERAWNGQAFECYLCPREFASLRALNSHMSSPVHEQSMYRCPGRGCGRTYKLLSGLIQHVESESCGLMRFTQVQQQARNGVESFVGRMITN
;
A
#
# COMPACT_ATOMS: atom_id res chain seq x y z
N MET A 1 -20.43 49.04 -21.69
CA MET A 1 -20.59 47.96 -22.70
C MET A 1 -19.41 47.03 -22.58
N TYR A 2 -19.64 45.73 -22.66
CA TYR A 2 -18.64 44.67 -22.52
C TYR A 2 -18.55 43.90 -23.83
N HIS A 3 -17.33 43.61 -24.30
CA HIS A 3 -17.07 43.03 -25.61
C HIS A 3 -16.46 41.63 -25.48
N CYS A 4 -17.01 40.68 -26.23
CA CYS A 4 -16.45 39.34 -26.42
C CYS A 4 -15.56 39.35 -27.65
N GLU A 5 -14.24 39.43 -27.47
CA GLU A 5 -13.29 39.35 -28.59
C GLU A 5 -13.42 38.07 -29.44
N PRO A 6 -13.60 36.86 -28.85
CA PRO A 6 -13.60 35.65 -29.67
C PRO A 6 -14.89 35.45 -30.50
N CYS A 7 -15.93 36.25 -30.29
CA CYS A 7 -17.21 36.17 -31.01
C CYS A 7 -17.76 37.51 -31.52
N ASP A 8 -17.00 38.57 -31.30
CA ASP A 8 -17.28 39.96 -31.66
C ASP A 8 -18.68 40.46 -31.25
N ARG A 9 -19.16 40.05 -30.06
CA ARG A 9 -20.46 40.46 -29.51
C ARG A 9 -20.34 41.51 -28.41
N TRP A 10 -21.31 42.41 -28.39
CA TRP A 10 -21.39 43.52 -27.44
C TRP A 10 -22.56 43.33 -26.47
N PHE A 11 -22.30 43.56 -25.19
CA PHE A 11 -23.25 43.42 -24.10
C PHE A 11 -23.40 44.73 -23.32
N ASN A 12 -24.63 45.09 -23.02
CA ASN A 12 -24.95 46.35 -22.32
C ASN A 12 -24.76 46.25 -20.79
N ALA A 13 -24.64 45.04 -20.24
CA ALA A 13 -24.46 44.80 -18.81
C ALA A 13 -23.42 43.70 -18.56
N TYR A 14 -22.65 43.84 -17.47
CA TYR A 14 -21.59 42.88 -17.10
C TYR A 14 -22.14 41.47 -16.87
N HIS A 15 -23.27 41.37 -16.18
CA HIS A 15 -23.94 40.10 -15.92
C HIS A 15 -24.32 39.36 -17.22
N GLY A 16 -24.78 40.09 -18.24
CA GLY A 16 -25.11 39.51 -19.54
C GLY A 16 -23.88 39.02 -20.31
N TYR A 17 -22.76 39.74 -20.19
CA TYR A 17 -21.46 39.33 -20.74
C TYR A 17 -20.93 38.07 -20.04
N GLN A 18 -20.97 38.02 -18.71
CA GLN A 18 -20.50 36.86 -17.94
C GLN A 18 -21.33 35.61 -18.26
N MET A 19 -22.65 35.72 -18.26
CA MET A 19 -23.55 34.61 -18.60
C MET A 19 -23.34 34.11 -20.04
N HIS A 20 -22.94 34.99 -20.95
CA HIS A 20 -22.62 34.63 -22.32
C HIS A 20 -21.31 33.81 -22.40
N ILE A 21 -20.26 34.21 -21.69
CA ILE A 21 -18.99 33.45 -21.65
C ILE A 21 -19.20 32.07 -21.02
N ASP A 22 -19.90 31.99 -19.89
CA ASP A 22 -20.07 30.74 -19.12
C ASP A 22 -20.91 29.68 -19.87
N ASN A 23 -21.87 30.12 -20.69
CA ASN A 23 -22.81 29.23 -21.40
C ASN A 23 -22.43 28.94 -22.86
N SER A 24 -21.48 29.68 -23.45
CA SER A 24 -21.09 29.45 -24.84
C SER A 24 -19.97 28.41 -24.92
N ALA A 25 -20.19 27.30 -25.62
CA ALA A 25 -19.18 26.25 -25.80
C ALA A 25 -17.86 26.75 -26.44
N ALA A 26 -17.92 27.85 -27.21
CA ALA A 26 -16.76 28.49 -27.84
C ALA A 26 -15.95 29.41 -26.89
N HIS A 27 -16.49 29.78 -25.72
CA HIS A 27 -15.84 30.66 -24.74
C HIS A 27 -15.76 30.04 -23.34
N ARG A 28 -16.31 28.84 -23.18
CA ARG A 28 -16.25 28.08 -21.95
C ARG A 28 -14.78 27.76 -21.67
N THR A 29 -14.23 28.42 -20.65
CA THR A 29 -12.92 28.09 -20.11
C THR A 29 -13.09 26.80 -19.32
N TYR A 30 -12.83 25.66 -19.94
CA TYR A 30 -12.79 24.41 -19.20
C TYR A 30 -11.55 24.45 -18.30
N GLN A 31 -11.76 24.78 -17.03
CA GLN A 31 -10.67 24.93 -16.05
C GLN A 31 -10.33 23.61 -15.35
N TYR A 32 -11.18 22.60 -15.49
CA TYR A 32 -11.09 21.36 -14.74
C TYR A 32 -11.06 20.17 -15.69
N GLU A 33 -9.87 19.61 -15.90
CA GLU A 33 -9.66 18.40 -16.70
C GLU A 33 -9.69 17.14 -15.82
N CYS A 34 -10.08 16.01 -16.42
CA CYS A 34 -9.93 14.72 -15.77
C CYS A 34 -8.51 14.16 -16.00
N GLU A 35 -7.79 13.83 -14.94
CA GLU A 35 -6.42 13.26 -15.05
C GLU A 35 -6.38 11.86 -15.72
N VAL A 36 -7.54 11.22 -15.95
CA VAL A 36 -7.65 9.85 -16.45
C VAL A 36 -8.21 9.80 -17.88
N CYS A 37 -8.89 10.85 -18.33
CA CYS A 37 -9.45 10.91 -19.68
C CYS A 37 -9.49 12.35 -20.19
N ASP A 38 -9.55 12.53 -21.51
CA ASP A 38 -9.49 13.84 -22.16
C ASP A 38 -10.80 14.66 -22.03
N ARG A 39 -11.59 14.43 -20.97
CA ARG A 39 -12.81 15.20 -20.71
C ARG A 39 -12.51 16.40 -19.82
N GLU A 40 -13.03 17.54 -20.27
CA GLU A 40 -12.91 18.80 -19.56
C GLU A 40 -14.29 19.27 -19.04
N PHE A 41 -14.28 19.96 -17.91
CA PHE A 41 -15.49 20.35 -17.18
C PHE A 41 -15.47 21.85 -16.87
N SER A 42 -16.66 22.45 -16.88
CA SER A 42 -16.85 23.89 -16.62
C SER A 42 -16.70 24.27 -15.15
N ASN A 43 -16.75 23.31 -14.23
CA ASN A 43 -16.56 23.54 -12.80
C ASN A 43 -16.15 22.24 -12.09
N GLU A 44 -15.61 22.39 -10.87
CA GLU A 44 -15.13 21.30 -10.04
C GLU A 44 -16.23 20.28 -9.69
N HIS A 45 -17.48 20.73 -9.50
CA HIS A 45 -18.60 19.85 -9.17
C HIS A 45 -18.91 18.86 -10.31
N SER A 46 -18.92 19.34 -11.54
CA SER A 46 -19.13 18.50 -12.73
C SER A 46 -18.00 17.50 -12.94
N LEU A 47 -16.74 17.90 -12.69
CA LEU A 47 -15.59 16.99 -12.70
C LEU A 47 -15.77 15.87 -11.65
N HIS A 48 -16.12 16.22 -10.41
CA HIS A 48 -16.32 15.23 -9.34
C HIS A 48 -17.48 14.28 -9.62
N GLN A 49 -18.59 14.79 -10.19
CA GLN A 49 -19.72 13.95 -10.60
C GLN A 49 -19.31 12.96 -11.71
N HIS A 50 -18.53 13.42 -12.67
CA HIS A 50 -17.96 12.55 -13.70
C HIS A 50 -17.06 11.48 -13.10
N CYS A 51 -16.08 11.85 -12.28
CA CYS A 51 -15.15 10.92 -11.65
C CYS A 51 -15.83 9.92 -10.71
N SER A 52 -16.92 10.31 -10.05
CA SER A 52 -17.74 9.44 -9.19
C SER A 52 -18.53 8.39 -9.98
N SER A 53 -18.95 8.73 -11.20
CA SER A 53 -19.79 7.85 -12.05
C SER A 53 -18.98 7.05 -13.08
N ALA A 54 -17.76 7.47 -13.39
CA ALA A 54 -16.89 6.80 -14.35
C ALA A 54 -16.31 5.51 -13.77
N SER A 55 -16.67 4.37 -14.37
CA SER A 55 -16.08 3.07 -14.04
C SER A 55 -14.59 3.05 -14.37
N GLY A 56 -13.75 2.73 -13.38
CA GLY A 56 -12.30 2.62 -13.56
C GLY A 56 -11.51 3.87 -13.18
N HIS A 57 -12.16 4.97 -12.78
CA HIS A 57 -11.45 6.10 -12.21
C HIS A 57 -11.06 5.79 -10.77
N PRO A 58 -9.77 5.88 -10.40
CA PRO A 58 -9.29 5.69 -9.03
C PRO A 58 -9.64 6.92 -8.16
N TYR A 59 -10.94 7.18 -7.99
CA TYR A 59 -11.50 8.33 -7.31
C TYR A 59 -12.14 7.95 -5.96
N CYS A 60 -11.80 8.69 -4.91
CA CYS A 60 -12.42 8.59 -3.60
C CYS A 60 -13.57 9.58 -3.47
N ILE A 61 -14.81 9.09 -3.49
CA ILE A 61 -16.03 9.91 -3.42
C ILE A 61 -16.11 10.72 -2.10
N PRO A 62 -15.92 10.13 -0.90
CA PRO A 62 -16.05 10.91 0.34
C PRO A 62 -14.98 11.99 0.50
N CYS A 63 -13.78 11.77 -0.05
CA CYS A 63 -12.67 12.73 0.04
C CYS A 63 -12.55 13.63 -1.20
N LYS A 64 -13.40 13.42 -2.21
CA LYS A 64 -13.35 14.08 -3.52
C LYS A 64 -11.94 14.14 -4.13
N ARG A 65 -11.23 13.00 -4.12
CA ARG A 65 -9.80 12.95 -4.46
C ARG A 65 -9.49 11.87 -5.48
N MET A 66 -8.70 12.23 -6.50
CA MET A 66 -8.15 11.30 -7.49
C MET A 66 -6.84 10.66 -6.99
N PHE A 67 -6.59 9.42 -7.39
CA PHE A 67 -5.36 8.69 -7.10
C PHE A 67 -4.70 8.22 -8.39
N MET A 68 -3.40 7.97 -8.36
CA MET A 68 -2.66 7.55 -9.57
C MET A 68 -3.09 6.17 -10.10
N ASN A 69 -3.60 5.29 -9.24
CA ASN A 69 -4.07 3.96 -9.63
C ASN A 69 -5.05 3.39 -8.59
N GLN A 70 -5.72 2.30 -8.97
CA GLN A 70 -6.72 1.64 -8.13
C GLN A 70 -6.15 1.10 -6.81
N ASN A 71 -4.90 0.63 -6.82
CA ASN A 71 -4.26 0.11 -5.61
C ASN A 71 -4.03 1.21 -4.56
N ASN A 72 -3.63 2.41 -5.01
CA ASN A 72 -3.47 3.58 -4.13
C ASN A 72 -4.83 4.05 -3.58
N LEU A 73 -5.88 4.05 -4.40
CA LEU A 73 -7.24 4.33 -3.94
C LEU A 73 -7.68 3.32 -2.86
N MET A 74 -7.47 2.02 -3.09
CA MET A 74 -7.82 1.00 -2.10
C MET A 74 -7.07 1.21 -0.79
N GLN A 75 -5.75 1.45 -0.84
CA GLN A 75 -4.96 1.75 0.36
C GLN A 75 -5.47 2.99 1.09
N HIS A 76 -5.89 4.03 0.36
CA HIS A 76 -6.49 5.21 0.96
C HIS A 76 -7.84 4.91 1.62
N GLN A 77 -8.71 4.15 0.97
CA GLN A 77 -9.99 3.71 1.54
C GLN A 77 -9.80 2.82 2.77
N HIS A 78 -8.66 2.14 2.89
CA HIS A 78 -8.30 1.34 4.06
C HIS A 78 -7.57 2.15 5.16
N SER A 79 -7.37 3.45 4.96
CA SER A 79 -6.73 4.32 5.95
C SER A 79 -7.65 4.60 7.15
N ARG A 80 -7.05 5.13 8.23
CA ARG A 80 -7.80 5.53 9.44
C ARG A 80 -8.94 6.51 9.15
N LEU A 81 -8.82 7.31 8.08
CA LEU A 81 -9.83 8.30 7.70
C LEU A 81 -11.17 7.67 7.31
N HIS A 82 -11.15 6.47 6.71
CA HIS A 82 -12.36 5.79 6.22
C HIS A 82 -12.77 4.62 7.11
N VAL A 83 -11.81 3.86 7.64
CA VAL A 83 -12.08 2.68 8.48
C VAL A 83 -12.37 3.06 9.95
N GLY A 84 -11.94 4.26 10.38
CA GLY A 84 -12.22 4.81 11.71
C GLY A 84 -11.44 4.14 12.85
N SER A 85 -11.79 2.90 13.19
CA SER A 85 -11.20 2.18 14.34
C SER A 85 -10.06 1.26 13.93
N GLY A 86 -8.83 1.68 14.23
CA GLY A 86 -7.65 0.85 14.01
C GLY A 86 -7.65 -0.44 14.83
N ILE A 87 -6.92 -1.44 14.36
CA ILE A 87 -6.61 -2.66 15.12
C ILE A 87 -5.58 -2.31 16.17
N GLN A 88 -5.92 -2.53 17.45
CA GLN A 88 -4.97 -2.40 18.54
C GLN A 88 -4.02 -3.60 18.57
N CYS A 89 -2.73 -3.35 18.75
CA CYS A 89 -1.78 -4.41 19.03
C CYS A 89 -2.17 -5.13 20.33
N PRO A 90 -2.19 -6.48 20.37
CA PRO A 90 -2.56 -7.22 21.59
C PRO A 90 -1.52 -7.06 22.72
N PHE A 91 -0.29 -6.66 22.39
CA PHE A 91 0.79 -6.56 23.36
C PHE A 91 1.06 -5.11 23.82
N CYS A 92 0.72 -4.11 23.00
CA CYS A 92 0.99 -2.70 23.31
C CYS A 92 -0.23 -1.80 23.07
N LYS A 93 -0.13 -0.51 23.45
CA LYS A 93 -1.22 0.45 23.29
C LYS A 93 -1.29 1.08 21.89
N ASN A 94 -0.46 0.64 20.95
CA ASN A 94 -0.45 1.18 19.59
C ASN A 94 -1.59 0.59 18.77
N SER A 95 -2.26 1.44 17.99
CA SER A 95 -3.33 1.05 17.07
C SER A 95 -2.93 1.32 15.63
N PHE A 96 -3.31 0.43 14.71
CA PHE A 96 -2.92 0.48 13.30
C PHE A 96 -4.17 0.48 12.42
N ALA A 97 -4.11 1.09 11.23
CA ALA A 97 -5.27 1.14 10.34
C ALA A 97 -5.63 -0.22 9.73
N THR A 98 -4.62 -1.08 9.54
CA THR A 98 -4.70 -2.34 8.82
C THR A 98 -4.04 -3.47 9.61
N ALA A 99 -4.37 -4.72 9.27
CA ALA A 99 -3.77 -5.92 9.87
C ALA A 99 -2.30 -6.02 9.48
N SER A 100 -1.98 -5.71 8.22
CA SER A 100 -0.59 -5.61 7.74
C SER A 100 0.24 -4.64 8.59
N GLY A 101 -0.34 -3.50 9.02
CA GLY A 101 0.33 -2.53 9.89
C GLY A 101 0.70 -3.10 11.26
N VAL A 102 -0.20 -3.86 11.89
CA VAL A 102 0.08 -4.56 13.16
C VAL A 102 1.20 -5.58 12.96
N THR A 103 1.16 -6.34 11.87
CA THR A 103 2.17 -7.37 11.59
C THR A 103 3.54 -6.76 11.34
N ILE A 104 3.66 -5.65 10.61
CA ILE A 104 4.93 -4.92 10.42
C ILE A 104 5.48 -4.45 11.77
N HIS A 105 4.62 -3.93 12.64
CA HIS A 105 5.03 -3.50 13.97
C HIS A 105 5.63 -4.64 14.80
N LEU A 106 5.06 -5.84 14.71
CA LEU A 106 5.59 -7.02 15.39
C LEU A 106 6.82 -7.61 14.70
N GLU A 107 6.88 -7.62 13.37
CA GLU A 107 8.02 -8.11 12.59
C GLU A 107 9.27 -7.22 12.74
N SER A 108 9.08 -5.91 12.92
CA SER A 108 10.19 -4.96 13.11
C SER A 108 10.80 -4.99 14.51
N GLY A 109 10.21 -5.74 15.45
CA GLY A 109 10.66 -5.76 16.85
C GLY A 109 10.49 -4.41 17.58
N THR A 110 9.77 -3.46 16.99
CA THR A 110 9.55 -2.12 17.59
C THR A 110 8.50 -2.11 18.70
N CYS A 111 7.87 -3.25 18.97
CA CYS A 111 6.86 -3.39 20.01
C CYS A 111 7.50 -3.47 21.40
N SER A 112 7.33 -2.42 22.19
CA SER A 112 7.93 -2.31 23.54
C SER A 112 7.53 -3.44 24.50
N ASN A 113 6.37 -4.06 24.28
CA ASN A 113 5.80 -5.08 25.16
C ASN A 113 5.75 -6.48 24.56
N SER A 114 6.22 -6.66 23.32
CA SER A 114 6.36 -7.99 22.73
C SER A 114 7.81 -8.21 22.35
N ASN A 115 8.44 -9.25 22.88
CA ASN A 115 9.74 -9.72 22.39
C ASN A 115 9.55 -10.57 21.13
N LEU A 116 8.68 -10.11 20.23
CA LEU A 116 8.45 -10.70 18.92
C LEU A 116 9.35 -9.97 17.93
N ASP A 117 9.96 -10.76 17.05
CA ASP A 117 10.76 -10.29 15.93
C ASP A 117 10.40 -11.19 14.74
N ARG A 118 10.75 -10.76 13.53
CA ARG A 118 10.50 -11.48 12.28
C ARG A 118 10.84 -12.98 12.37
N HIS A 119 12.01 -13.33 12.92
CA HIS A 119 12.43 -14.73 13.05
C HIS A 119 11.51 -15.56 13.96
N LYS A 120 11.04 -14.97 15.07
CA LYS A 120 10.14 -15.65 16.01
C LYS A 120 8.76 -15.85 15.39
N ILE A 121 8.26 -14.83 14.67
CA ILE A 121 7.01 -14.94 13.93
C ILE A 121 7.12 -16.04 12.86
N ASN A 122 8.21 -16.06 12.09
CA ASN A 122 8.46 -17.11 11.11
C ASN A 122 8.46 -18.51 11.75
N HIS A 123 9.17 -18.70 12.86
CA HIS A 123 9.16 -19.98 13.58
C HIS A 123 7.77 -20.36 14.10
N MET A 124 6.99 -19.41 14.61
CA MET A 124 5.61 -19.66 15.03
C MET A 124 4.76 -20.13 13.85
N VAL A 125 4.86 -19.44 12.69
CA VAL A 125 4.09 -19.81 11.50
C VAL A 125 4.48 -21.19 10.97
N GLN A 126 5.77 -21.54 10.92
CA GLN A 126 6.22 -22.89 10.51
C GLN A 126 5.67 -24.00 11.41
N ARG A 127 5.56 -23.76 12.72
CA ARG A 127 5.00 -24.76 13.66
C ARG A 127 3.50 -24.93 13.50
N MET A 128 2.79 -23.88 13.08
CA MET A 128 1.35 -23.90 12.82
C MET A 128 1.02 -24.50 11.45
N ASP A 129 1.78 -24.14 10.41
CA ASP A 129 1.54 -24.58 9.04
C ASP A 129 2.23 -25.92 8.71
N ARG A 130 1.75 -27.00 9.34
CA ARG A 130 2.31 -28.36 9.14
C ARG A 130 2.15 -28.88 7.71
N ASN A 131 1.20 -28.32 6.96
CA ASN A 131 0.87 -28.75 5.60
C ASN A 131 1.48 -27.85 4.51
N ASN A 132 2.28 -26.84 4.87
CA ASN A 132 2.91 -25.90 3.93
C ASN A 132 1.88 -25.21 3.01
N VAL A 133 0.73 -24.83 3.57
CA VAL A 133 -0.35 -24.11 2.88
C VAL A 133 0.08 -22.69 2.56
N ILE A 134 0.67 -22.01 3.54
CA ILE A 134 1.15 -20.62 3.47
C ILE A 134 2.66 -20.52 3.53
N THR A 135 3.37 -21.52 4.05
CA THR A 135 4.84 -21.59 4.09
C THR A 135 5.38 -22.49 3.00
N ARG A 136 6.56 -22.14 2.47
CA ARG A 136 7.33 -23.04 1.60
C ARG A 136 8.28 -23.88 2.46
N PRO A 137 8.52 -25.15 2.10
CA PRO A 137 9.59 -25.94 2.70
C PRO A 137 10.91 -25.21 2.48
N MET A 138 11.48 -24.68 3.56
CA MET A 138 12.78 -24.05 3.51
C MET A 138 13.84 -25.13 3.49
N LEU A 139 14.85 -24.98 2.62
CA LEU A 139 16.10 -25.73 2.74
C LEU A 139 16.90 -25.12 3.89
N THR A 140 16.45 -25.33 5.13
CA THR A 140 17.23 -24.92 6.31
C THR A 140 18.24 -26.01 6.63
N MET A 141 19.53 -25.70 6.53
CA MET A 141 20.57 -26.54 7.12
C MET A 141 20.48 -26.42 8.65
N PRO A 142 20.25 -27.52 9.39
CA PRO A 142 20.21 -27.48 10.86
C PRO A 142 21.58 -27.03 11.40
N GLY A 143 21.59 -26.04 12.31
CA GLY A 143 22.80 -25.67 13.06
C GLY A 143 23.59 -24.45 12.56
N HIS A 144 23.16 -23.77 11.51
CA HIS A 144 23.77 -22.48 11.16
C HIS A 144 23.17 -21.38 12.05
N ASN A 145 23.95 -20.94 13.05
CA ASN A 145 23.62 -19.75 13.83
C ASN A 145 23.37 -18.55 12.88
N ASN A 146 22.48 -17.65 13.29
CA ASN A 146 22.30 -16.34 12.66
C ASN A 146 23.66 -15.61 12.64
N VAL A 147 24.42 -15.75 11.56
CA VAL A 147 25.63 -14.97 11.35
C VAL A 147 25.15 -13.56 11.03
N GLU A 148 25.29 -12.64 11.98
CA GLU A 148 25.11 -11.23 11.70
C GLU A 148 26.22 -10.78 10.74
N THR A 149 25.91 -10.71 9.45
CA THR A 149 26.86 -10.22 8.47
C THR A 149 26.87 -8.69 8.52
N ILE A 150 27.81 -8.12 9.26
CA ILE A 150 28.01 -6.68 9.39
C ILE A 150 29.04 -6.21 8.36
N ALA A 151 28.72 -5.16 7.61
CA ALA A 151 29.62 -4.54 6.64
C ALA A 151 30.55 -3.59 7.38
N THR A 152 31.83 -3.70 7.05
CA THR A 152 32.90 -2.84 7.54
C THR A 152 33.31 -1.83 6.46
N GLU A 153 34.19 -0.89 6.79
CA GLU A 153 34.69 0.12 5.83
C GLU A 153 35.36 -0.49 4.59
N ARG A 154 35.70 -1.78 4.63
CA ARG A 154 36.24 -2.56 3.52
C ARG A 154 35.25 -2.76 2.36
N ALA A 155 33.96 -2.48 2.55
CA ALA A 155 32.95 -2.50 1.50
C ALA A 155 32.98 -1.25 0.60
N TRP A 156 33.88 -0.30 0.87
CA TRP A 156 34.04 0.89 0.04
C TRP A 156 34.85 0.58 -1.22
N ASN A 157 34.25 0.80 -2.40
CA ASN A 157 34.89 0.54 -3.70
C ASN A 157 35.62 1.76 -4.29
N GLY A 158 35.68 2.88 -3.56
CA GLY A 158 36.26 4.14 -4.04
C GLY A 158 35.23 5.23 -4.35
N GLN A 159 33.97 4.86 -4.63
CA GLN A 159 32.87 5.79 -4.92
C GLN A 159 31.66 5.60 -4.02
N ALA A 160 31.37 4.35 -3.63
CA ALA A 160 30.25 4.01 -2.76
C ALA A 160 30.54 2.74 -1.94
N PHE A 161 29.66 2.44 -0.97
CA PHE A 161 29.65 1.17 -0.26
C PHE A 161 28.82 0.14 -1.03
N GLU A 162 29.42 -0.96 -1.45
CA GLU A 162 28.73 -2.00 -2.23
C GLU A 162 28.22 -3.15 -1.35
N CYS A 163 27.07 -3.71 -1.73
CA CYS A 163 26.57 -4.95 -1.11
C CYS A 163 27.23 -6.17 -1.76
N TYR A 164 27.77 -7.09 -0.95
CA TYR A 164 28.37 -8.33 -1.48
C TYR A 164 27.35 -9.35 -2.00
N LEU A 165 26.06 -9.19 -1.66
CA LEU A 165 24.96 -10.08 -2.06
C LEU A 165 24.16 -9.56 -3.26
N CYS A 166 24.31 -8.29 -3.65
CA CYS A 166 23.57 -7.71 -4.76
C CYS A 166 24.27 -6.47 -5.35
N PRO A 167 23.93 -6.03 -6.58
CA PRO A 167 24.61 -4.92 -7.25
C PRO A 167 24.19 -3.53 -6.72
N ARG A 168 23.74 -3.39 -5.47
CA ARG A 168 23.34 -2.10 -4.90
C ARG A 168 24.51 -1.39 -4.23
N GLU A 169 24.56 -0.10 -4.47
CA GLU A 169 25.55 0.82 -3.90
C GLU A 169 24.88 1.81 -2.93
N PHE A 170 25.60 2.17 -1.87
CA PHE A 170 25.12 3.02 -0.80
C PHE A 170 26.10 4.14 -0.49
N ALA A 171 25.56 5.33 -0.21
CA ALA A 171 26.37 6.49 0.16
C ALA A 171 26.97 6.41 1.59
N SER A 172 26.48 5.49 2.45
CA SER A 172 26.99 5.33 3.81
C SER A 172 27.00 3.89 4.29
N LEU A 173 27.95 3.57 5.17
CA LEU A 173 28.07 2.27 5.83
C LEU A 173 26.84 1.92 6.68
N ARG A 174 26.19 2.92 7.30
CA ARG A 174 24.93 2.71 8.04
C ARG A 174 23.79 2.30 7.11
N ALA A 175 23.69 2.91 5.93
CA ALA A 175 22.70 2.53 4.94
C ALA A 175 22.94 1.12 4.39
N LEU A 176 24.20 0.76 4.11
CA LEU A 176 24.56 -0.60 3.72
C LEU A 176 24.21 -1.62 4.81
N ASN A 177 24.57 -1.35 6.08
CA ASN A 177 24.24 -2.25 7.19
C ASN A 177 22.72 -2.39 7.40
N SER A 178 21.95 -1.31 7.27
CA SER A 178 20.50 -1.38 7.30
C SER A 178 19.90 -2.14 6.12
N HIS A 179 20.55 -2.13 4.96
CA HIS A 179 20.12 -2.89 3.80
C HIS A 179 20.38 -4.39 3.98
N MET A 180 21.52 -4.77 4.54
CA MET A 180 21.86 -6.17 4.77
C MET A 180 21.05 -6.81 5.90
N SER A 181 20.66 -6.03 6.91
CA SER A 181 19.70 -6.48 7.94
C SER A 181 18.25 -6.53 7.44
N SER A 182 17.98 -5.97 6.26
CA SER A 182 16.68 -6.03 5.61
C SER A 182 16.43 -7.43 5.03
N PRO A 183 15.16 -7.87 4.91
CA PRO A 183 14.81 -9.15 4.27
C PRO A 183 15.14 -9.22 2.76
N VAL A 184 15.89 -8.26 2.19
CA VAL A 184 16.14 -8.19 0.75
C VAL A 184 16.89 -9.40 0.22
N HIS A 185 17.73 -10.06 1.03
CA HIS A 185 18.48 -11.25 0.61
C HIS A 185 17.86 -12.56 1.08
N GLU A 186 16.70 -12.51 1.74
CA GLU A 186 16.09 -13.69 2.31
C GLU A 186 15.20 -14.43 1.31
N GLN A 187 15.08 -15.74 1.53
CA GLN A 187 14.17 -16.58 0.75
C GLN A 187 12.72 -16.23 1.07
N SER A 188 11.88 -16.24 0.02
CA SER A 188 10.44 -16.01 0.17
C SER A 188 9.77 -17.17 0.89
N MET A 189 9.57 -17.01 2.20
CA MET A 189 8.95 -18.03 3.06
C MET A 189 7.46 -18.22 2.77
N TYR A 190 6.77 -17.14 2.45
CA TYR A 190 5.32 -17.12 2.40
C TYR A 190 4.81 -17.25 0.97
N ARG A 191 3.71 -17.95 0.80
CA ARG A 191 2.99 -18.13 -0.47
C ARG A 191 1.51 -17.86 -0.26
N CYS A 192 0.89 -17.25 -1.26
CA CYS A 192 -0.56 -17.10 -1.28
C CYS A 192 -1.23 -18.47 -1.53
N PRO A 193 -2.15 -18.93 -0.65
CA PRO A 193 -2.85 -20.21 -0.83
C PRO A 193 -3.92 -20.18 -1.93
N GLY A 194 -4.21 -19.01 -2.51
CA GLY A 194 -5.25 -18.82 -3.53
C GLY A 194 -4.97 -19.64 -4.79
N ARG A 195 -5.97 -20.42 -5.23
CA ARG A 195 -5.90 -21.19 -6.48
C ARG A 195 -5.64 -20.25 -7.65
N GLY A 196 -4.45 -20.32 -8.24
CA GLY A 196 -4.05 -19.51 -9.40
C GLY A 196 -3.29 -18.21 -9.10
N CYS A 197 -3.10 -17.81 -7.82
CA CYS A 197 -2.34 -16.59 -7.52
C CYS A 197 -0.82 -16.81 -7.58
N GLY A 198 -0.32 -17.86 -6.91
CA GLY A 198 1.09 -18.27 -6.95
C GLY A 198 2.12 -17.27 -6.41
N ARG A 199 1.71 -16.08 -5.93
CA ARG A 199 2.61 -15.04 -5.44
C ARG A 199 3.32 -15.47 -4.16
N THR A 200 4.58 -15.07 -4.04
CA THR A 200 5.44 -15.39 -2.91
C THR A 200 5.94 -14.12 -2.22
N TYR A 201 6.09 -14.19 -0.91
CA TYR A 201 6.46 -13.07 -0.05
C TYR A 201 7.58 -13.48 0.92
N LYS A 202 8.45 -12.53 1.26
CA LYS A 202 9.50 -12.74 2.26
C LYS A 202 9.01 -12.49 3.68
N LEU A 203 8.08 -11.54 3.82
CA LEU A 203 7.46 -11.14 5.07
C LEU A 203 6.02 -11.63 5.14
N LEU A 204 5.56 -11.93 6.36
CA LEU A 204 4.16 -12.25 6.61
C LEU A 204 3.32 -11.02 6.31
N SER A 205 3.76 -9.83 6.73
CA SER A 205 3.08 -8.56 6.43
C SER A 205 2.80 -8.36 4.95
N GLY A 206 3.73 -8.75 4.07
CA GLY A 206 3.56 -8.69 2.62
C GLY A 206 2.47 -9.63 2.10
N LEU A 207 2.38 -10.85 2.66
CA LEU A 207 1.28 -11.77 2.36
C LEU A 207 -0.06 -11.19 2.85
N ILE A 208 -0.10 -10.64 4.05
CA ILE A 208 -1.33 -10.05 4.62
C ILE A 208 -1.79 -8.87 3.77
N GLN A 209 -0.89 -7.97 3.40
CA GLN A 209 -1.21 -6.83 2.54
C GLN A 209 -1.76 -7.29 1.18
N HIS A 210 -1.23 -8.39 0.63
CA HIS A 210 -1.77 -8.96 -0.59
C HIS A 210 -3.19 -9.51 -0.41
N VAL A 211 -3.47 -10.21 0.69
CA VAL A 211 -4.83 -10.69 0.99
C VAL A 211 -5.78 -9.51 1.27
N GLU A 212 -5.32 -8.46 1.97
CA GLU A 212 -6.09 -7.23 2.21
C GLU A 212 -6.45 -6.48 0.94
N SER A 213 -5.62 -6.56 -0.11
CA SER A 213 -5.90 -5.95 -1.42
C SER A 213 -6.97 -6.69 -2.22
N GLU A 214 -7.52 -7.79 -1.70
CA GLU A 214 -8.50 -8.68 -2.36
C GLU A 214 -8.04 -9.22 -3.73
N SER A 215 -6.78 -9.00 -4.13
CA SER A 215 -6.27 -9.30 -5.46
C SER A 215 -6.15 -10.80 -5.78
N CYS A 216 -6.22 -11.66 -4.77
CA CYS A 216 -6.27 -13.12 -4.93
C CYS A 216 -7.66 -13.73 -4.69
N GLY A 217 -8.65 -12.94 -4.27
CA GLY A 217 -10.01 -13.42 -4.00
C GLY A 217 -10.15 -14.40 -2.82
N LEU A 218 -9.09 -14.63 -2.04
CA LEU A 218 -9.11 -15.55 -0.89
C LEU A 218 -10.03 -15.09 0.24
N MET A 219 -9.95 -13.81 0.59
CA MET A 219 -10.69 -13.21 1.70
C MET A 219 -11.01 -11.75 1.39
N ARG A 220 -12.10 -11.25 1.99
CA ARG A 220 -12.45 -9.83 1.92
C ARG A 220 -11.71 -9.02 2.99
N PHE A 221 -11.40 -7.76 2.68
CA PHE A 221 -10.69 -6.84 3.57
C PHE A 221 -11.31 -6.78 4.98
N THR A 222 -12.64 -6.67 5.07
CA THR A 222 -13.35 -6.60 6.36
C THR A 222 -13.17 -7.85 7.22
N GLN A 223 -13.10 -9.03 6.59
CA GLN A 223 -12.87 -10.29 7.30
C GLN A 223 -11.42 -10.41 7.80
N VAL A 224 -10.46 -9.91 7.03
CA VAL A 224 -9.05 -9.84 7.45
C VAL A 224 -8.90 -8.92 8.65
N GLN A 225 -9.52 -7.73 8.63
CA GLN A 225 -9.49 -6.80 9.76
C GLN A 225 -10.12 -7.40 11.02
N GLN A 226 -11.28 -8.06 10.89
CA GLN A 226 -11.99 -8.65 12.04
C GLN A 226 -11.17 -9.77 12.69
N GLN A 227 -10.50 -10.60 11.91
CA GLN A 227 -9.68 -11.70 12.44
C GLN A 227 -8.37 -11.20 13.05
N ALA A 228 -7.75 -10.18 12.47
CA ALA A 228 -6.56 -9.57 13.05
C ALA A 228 -6.84 -8.91 14.41
N ARG A 229 -8.07 -8.42 14.65
CA ARG A 229 -8.51 -7.97 16.00
C ARG A 229 -8.55 -9.10 17.03
N ASN A 230 -8.77 -10.34 16.59
CA ASN A 230 -8.76 -11.52 17.47
C ASN A 230 -7.34 -12.07 17.72
N GLY A 231 -6.31 -11.46 17.12
CA GLY A 231 -4.91 -11.84 17.29
C GLY A 231 -4.31 -12.49 16.04
N VAL A 232 -2.98 -12.35 15.90
CA VAL A 232 -2.21 -12.84 14.73
C VAL A 232 -2.29 -14.37 14.60
N GLU A 233 -2.30 -15.10 15.72
CA GLU A 233 -2.42 -16.57 15.72
C GLU A 233 -3.76 -17.05 15.16
N SER A 234 -4.86 -16.40 15.56
CA SER A 234 -6.21 -16.71 15.06
C SER A 234 -6.31 -16.47 13.55
N PHE A 235 -5.73 -15.37 13.09
CA PHE A 235 -5.71 -15.02 11.67
C PHE A 235 -4.88 -16.01 10.83
N VAL A 236 -3.66 -16.32 11.27
CA VAL A 236 -2.80 -17.29 10.59
C VAL A 236 -3.45 -18.68 10.56
N GLY A 237 -4.05 -19.12 11.66
CA GLY A 237 -4.78 -20.40 11.72
C GLY A 237 -5.87 -20.50 10.66
N ARG A 238 -6.64 -19.43 10.44
CA ARG A 238 -7.72 -19.42 9.43
C ARG A 238 -7.22 -19.44 7.98
N MET A 239 -6.05 -18.88 7.71
CA MET A 239 -5.42 -18.96 6.37
C MET A 239 -4.88 -20.36 6.07
N ILE A 240 -4.62 -21.18 7.08
CA ILE A 240 -4.17 -22.57 6.92
C ILE A 240 -5.37 -23.53 6.75
N THR A 241 -6.53 -23.21 7.34
CA THR A 241 -7.72 -24.09 7.32
C THR A 241 -8.66 -23.91 6.12
N ASN A 242 -8.55 -22.81 5.36
CA ASN A 242 -9.33 -22.55 4.14
C ASN A 242 -8.54 -22.91 2.89
#